data_AF-A0A2V7Q0Z5-F1
#
_entry.id   AF-A0A2V7Q0Z5-F1
#
_cell.length_a   1.000
_cell.length_b   1.000
_cell.length_c   1.000
_cell.angle_alpha   90.00
_cell.angle_beta   90.00
_cell.angle_gamma   90.00
#
_symmetry.space_group_name_H-M   'P 1'
#
loop_
_entity.id
_entity.type
_entity.pdbx_description
1 polymer ?
#
loop_
_entity_poly.entity_id
_entity_poly.type
_entity_poly.pdbx_seq_one_letter_code
_entity_poly.pdbx_strand_id
1 'polypeptide(L)' 'PEAGLTLIDAILARGDLTEYHLAHSARADLCRRLGRTAQARGSYERALRLTRQEPERRFLERRLESCRDPS' A
#
# COMPACT_ATOMS: atom_id res chain seq x y z
N PRO A 1 1.89 -1.81 14.61
CA PRO A 1 2.32 -1.47 13.24
C PRO A 1 2.35 0.05 12.95
N GLU A 2 1.87 0.84 13.91
CA GLU A 2 1.63 2.27 13.85
C GLU A 2 2.92 3.05 13.66
N ALA A 3 3.98 2.75 14.43
CA ALA A 3 5.25 3.45 14.31
C ALA A 3 5.84 3.35 12.87
N GLY A 4 5.76 2.17 12.26
CA GLY A 4 6.18 1.98 10.87
C GLY A 4 5.32 2.75 9.87
N LEU A 5 4.00 2.82 10.11
CA LEU A 5 3.08 3.57 9.26
C LEU A 5 3.39 5.07 9.33
N THR A 6 3.63 5.59 10.53
CA THR A 6 4.03 7.00 10.75
C THR A 6 5.32 7.34 10.00
N LEU A 7 6.31 6.46 10.00
CA LEU A 7 7.56 6.68 9.25
C LEU A 7 7.32 6.73 7.74
N ILE A 8 6.54 5.78 7.20
CA ILE A 8 6.23 5.77 5.76
C ILE A 8 5.39 6.99 5.36
N ASP A 9 4.38 7.35 6.16
CA ASP A 9 3.57 8.55 5.93
C ASP A 9 4.45 9.81 5.91
N ALA A 10 5.40 9.92 6.83
CA ALA A 10 6.32 11.05 6.89
C ALA A 10 7.30 11.12 5.71
N ILE A 11 7.70 9.98 5.13
CA ILE A 11 8.52 9.93 3.91
C ILE A 11 7.69 10.38 2.70
N LEU A 12 6.50 9.79 2.52
CA LEU A 12 5.60 10.13 1.42
C LEU A 12 5.15 11.60 1.47
N ALA A 13 4.91 12.15 2.66
CA ALA A 13 4.51 13.54 2.84
C ALA A 13 5.60 14.55 2.44
N ARG A 14 6.88 14.16 2.50
CA ARG A 14 8.00 15.00 2.03
C ARG A 14 8.15 15.01 0.51
N GLY A 15 7.38 14.17 -0.20
CA GLY A 15 7.49 13.98 -1.65
C GLY A 15 8.47 12.86 -2.02
N ASP A 16 9.24 12.35 -1.06
CA ASP A 16 10.17 11.26 -1.26
C ASP A 16 9.41 9.97 -1.56
N LEU A 17 9.88 9.21 -2.54
CA LEU A 17 9.33 7.89 -2.90
C LEU A 17 7.84 7.88 -3.31
N THR A 18 7.26 9.05 -3.63
CA THR A 18 5.87 9.17 -4.10
C THR A 18 5.59 8.33 -5.35
N GLU A 19 6.60 8.16 -6.20
CA GLU A 19 6.55 7.31 -7.41
C GLU A 19 7.12 5.91 -7.19
N TYR A 20 7.50 5.56 -5.95
CA TYR A 20 8.03 4.25 -5.61
C TYR A 20 6.92 3.32 -5.14
N HIS A 21 6.50 2.40 -6.03
CA HIS A 21 5.39 1.48 -5.75
C HIS A 21 5.59 0.65 -4.45
N LEU A 22 6.82 0.32 -4.07
CA LEU A 22 7.10 -0.43 -2.83
C LEU A 22 6.75 0.36 -1.56
N ALA A 23 6.93 1.69 -1.57
CA ALA A 23 6.56 2.53 -0.42
C ALA A 23 5.03 2.49 -0.20
N HIS A 24 4.26 2.57 -1.29
CA HIS A 24 2.80 2.43 -1.23
C HIS A 24 2.34 1.02 -0.85
N SER A 25 3.03 -0.01 -1.34
CA SER A 25 2.75 -1.41 -0.95
C SER A 25 2.99 -1.64 0.54
N ALA A 26 4.11 -1.15 1.09
CA ALA A 26 4.43 -1.26 2.51
C ALA A 26 3.42 -0.48 3.38
N ARG A 27 3.02 0.72 2.96
CA ARG A 27 1.93 1.48 3.61
C ARG A 27 0.63 0.69 3.66
N ALA A 28 0.27 0.06 2.54
CA ALA A 28 -0.95 -0.72 2.42
C ALA A 28 -0.95 -1.93 3.37
N ASP A 29 0.15 -2.67 3.41
CA ASP A 29 0.37 -3.82 4.30
C ASP A 29 0.22 -3.43 5.78
N LEU A 30 0.80 -2.29 6.19
CA LEU A 30 0.71 -1.78 7.55
C LEU A 30 -0.71 -1.34 7.91
N CYS A 31 -1.38 -0.59 7.02
CA CYS A 31 -2.79 -0.20 7.21
C CYS A 31 -3.69 -1.44 7.37
N ARG A 32 -3.48 -2.47 6.54
CA ARG A 32 -4.26 -3.72 6.60
C ARG A 32 -4.09 -4.43 7.94
N ARG A 33 -2.85 -4.54 8.45
CA ARG A 33 -2.56 -5.14 9.77
C ARG A 33 -3.18 -4.36 10.94
N LEU A 34 -3.53 -3.10 10.73
CA LEU A 34 -4.21 -2.23 11.69
C LEU A 34 -5.73 -2.22 11.54
N GLY A 35 -6.30 -3.05 10.65
CA GLY A 35 -7.73 -3.03 10.34
C GLY A 35 -8.19 -1.78 9.56
N ARG A 36 -7.24 -0.96 9.09
CA ARG A 36 -7.50 0.28 8.35
C ARG A 36 -7.72 -0.01 6.85
N THR A 37 -8.76 -0.78 6.56
CA THR A 37 -9.02 -1.38 5.25
C THR A 37 -9.12 -0.35 4.12
N ALA A 38 -9.82 0.77 4.33
CA ALA A 38 -9.94 1.83 3.33
C ALA A 38 -8.57 2.45 2.96
N GLN A 39 -7.72 2.71 3.96
CA GLN A 39 -6.38 3.26 3.75
C GLN A 39 -5.46 2.25 3.08
N ALA A 40 -5.60 0.96 3.40
CA ALA A 40 -4.86 -0.11 2.74
C ALA A 40 -5.21 -0.18 1.25
N ARG A 41 -6.51 -0.15 0.90
CA ARG A 41 -6.98 -0.18 -0.48
C ARG A 41 -6.42 0.97 -1.31
N GLY A 42 -6.56 2.21 -0.83
CA GLY A 42 -6.04 3.38 -1.54
C GLY A 42 -4.53 3.31 -1.79
N SER A 43 -3.77 2.75 -0.85
CA SER A 43 -2.33 2.54 -1.01
C SER A 43 -1.98 1.43 -2.01
N TYR A 44 -2.67 0.28 -2.00
CA TYR A 44 -2.47 -0.74 -3.03
C TYR A 44 -2.83 -0.24 -4.43
N GLU A 45 -3.90 0.55 -4.57
CA GLU A 45 -4.28 1.17 -5.85
C GLU A 45 -3.23 2.18 -6.34
N ARG A 46 -2.58 2.92 -5.44
CA ARG A 46 -1.45 3.79 -5.81
C ARG A 46 -0.23 2.97 -6.21
N ALA A 47 0.11 1.90 -5.48
CA ALA A 47 1.18 0.98 -5.85
C ALA A 47 0.95 0.38 -7.25
N LEU A 48 -0.26 -0.10 -7.53
CA LEU A 48 -0.64 -0.66 -8.84
C LEU A 48 -0.49 0.32 -10.01
N ARG A 49 -0.76 1.60 -9.79
CA ARG A 49 -0.56 2.64 -10.82
C ARG A 49 0.91 2.87 -11.14
N LEU A 50 1.81 2.63 -10.18
CA LEU A 50 3.25 2.88 -10.30
C LEU A 50 4.03 1.64 -10.75
N THR A 51 3.47 0.45 -10.57
CA THR A 51 4.09 -0.82 -10.97
C THR A 51 4.01 -1.06 -12.47
N ARG A 52 5.16 -1.35 -13.08
CA ARG A 52 5.31 -1.65 -14.51
C ARG A 52 5.45 -3.15 -14.82
N GLN A 53 5.80 -3.97 -13.83
CA GLN A 53 6.05 -5.40 -14.00
C GLN A 53 4.78 -6.22 -13.73
N GLU A 54 4.35 -7.03 -14.70
CA GLU A 54 3.16 -7.88 -14.60
C GLU A 54 3.14 -8.84 -13.39
N PRO A 55 4.25 -9.48 -12.97
CA PRO A 55 4.26 -10.30 -11.75
C PRO A 55 3.93 -9.50 -10.48
N GLU A 56 4.47 -8.29 -10.36
CA GLU A 56 4.23 -7.40 -9.22
C GLU A 56 2.79 -6.86 -9.23
N ARG A 57 2.25 -6.54 -10.42
CA ARG A 57 0.84 -6.13 -10.57
C ARG A 57 -0.11 -7.21 -10.06
N ARG A 58 0.06 -8.46 -10.51
CA ARG A 58 -0.74 -9.61 -10.05
C ARG A 58 -0.61 -9.84 -8.54
N PHE A 59 0.58 -9.61 -7.98
CA PHE A 59 0.76 -9.68 -6.52
C PHE A 59 -0.07 -8.62 -5.79
N LEU A 60 -0.02 -7.37 -6.24
CA LEU A 60 -0.75 -6.25 -5.62
C LEU A 60 -2.27 -6.37 -5.81
N GLU A 61 -2.74 -6.87 -6.95
CA GLU A 61 -4.17 -7.13 -7.22
C GLU A 61 -4.74 -8.14 -6.22
N ARG A 62 -4.06 -9.28 -5.99
CA ARG A 62 -4.48 -10.27 -4.98
C ARG A 62 -4.51 -9.68 -3.57
N ARG A 63 -3.58 -8.79 -3.24
CA ARG A 63 -3.55 -8.10 -1.94
C ARG A 63 -4.72 -7.11 -1.80
N LEU A 64 -5.03 -6.38 -2.87
CA LEU A 64 -6.17 -5.46 -2.91
C LEU A 64 -7.49 -6.22 -2.74
N GLU A 65 -7.63 -7.38 -3.38
CA GLU A 65 -8.79 -8.26 -3.24
C GLU A 65 -8.97 -8.74 -1.80
N SER A 66 -7.88 -9.12 -1.12
CA SER A 66 -7.93 -9.48 0.32
C SER A 66 -8.38 -8.34 1.26
N CYS A 67 -8.46 -7.10 0.76
CA CYS A 67 -8.98 -5.95 1.50
C CYS A 67 -10.43 -5.60 1.11
N ARG A 68 -11.04 -6.30 0.17
CA ARG A 68 -12.43 -6.07 -0.26
C ARG A 68 -13.43 -6.82 0.61
N ASP A 69 -13.05 -7.98 1.15
CA ASP A 69 -13.86 -8.78 2.05
C ASP A 69 -13.35 -8.71 3.49
N PRO A 70 -14.08 -8.09 4.42
CA PRO A 70 -13.97 -8.44 5.83
C PRO A 70 -14.76 -9.74 6.01
N SER A 71 -14.08 -10.90 5.95
CA SER A 71 -14.64 -12.12 6.55
C SER A 71 -14.76 -11.95 8.07
#